data_AF-A0A3D5N7L2-F1
#
_entry.id   AF-A0A3D5N7L2-F1
#
_cell.length_a   1.000
_cell.length_b   1.000
_cell.length_c   1.000
_cell.angle_alpha   90.00
_cell.angle_beta   90.00
_cell.angle_gamma   90.00
#
_symmetry.space_group_name_H-M   'P 1'
#
loop_
_entity.id
_entity.type
_entity.pdbx_description
1 polymer ?
#
loop_
_entity_poly.entity_id
_entity_poly.type
_entity_poly.pdbx_seq_one_letter_code
_entity_poly.pdbx_strand_id
1 'polypeptide(L)'
;QETSFANGGQISACHATPWANEHTPAQILKWLGREEAPLLFRMRWDPQLFSWGLRFLRNCTDKRARVNLEKALRVATYSRACLKDLRSSLGLEYDHLEQGILHVCRNEDELATVEKATRQMQEFGLNRRMVSATECLEIEPALRDSNAKIIGGSFTPDDESGDARKFTELLADRCRARGAIFRLDTTITGLKQDQGRIAAVSTDQGDISGDRYLMCLGSYSPLLLKPLGIHLPVYPCKGYSISIDTTGHNGAPRVALIDDSVKMVYSRLGNRLRVAGTAELDGYNLRMSE
;
A
#
# COMPACT_ATOMS: atom_id res chain seq x y z
N GLN A 1 -8.86 -15.70 1.73
CA GLN A 1 -8.52 -14.51 0.92
C GLN A 1 -7.58 -13.67 1.78
N GLU A 2 -6.37 -13.39 1.29
CA GLU A 2 -5.30 -12.81 2.12
C GLU A 2 -4.79 -11.46 1.55
N THR A 3 -3.61 -11.04 2.00
CA THR A 3 -3.04 -9.70 1.79
C THR A 3 -3.07 -9.26 0.33
N SER A 4 -3.47 -8.00 0.11
CA SER A 4 -3.55 -7.31 -1.19
C SER A 4 -4.70 -7.67 -2.13
N PHE A 5 -5.59 -8.61 -1.78
CA PHE A 5 -6.76 -8.96 -2.61
C PHE A 5 -7.63 -7.75 -2.96
N ALA A 6 -7.82 -6.83 -2.00
CA ALA A 6 -8.60 -5.62 -2.19
C ALA A 6 -7.91 -4.39 -1.57
N ASN A 7 -6.66 -4.12 -1.98
CA ASN A 7 -5.98 -2.89 -1.55
C ASN A 7 -6.61 -1.62 -2.17
N GLY A 8 -6.06 -0.45 -1.87
CA GLY A 8 -6.54 0.83 -2.43
C GLY A 8 -6.37 0.99 -3.93
N GLY A 9 -5.67 0.08 -4.62
CA GLY A 9 -5.51 0.09 -6.07
C GLY A 9 -4.63 1.20 -6.64
N GLN A 10 -3.89 1.94 -5.82
CA GLN A 10 -3.00 3.01 -6.28
C GLN A 10 -1.56 2.51 -6.47
N ILE A 11 -0.93 2.98 -7.55
CA ILE A 11 0.49 2.81 -7.88
C ILE A 11 1.12 4.20 -7.71
N SER A 12 1.38 4.55 -6.45
CA SER A 12 1.67 5.93 -6.04
C SER A 12 3.15 6.13 -5.64
N ALA A 13 4.06 6.06 -6.62
CA ALA A 13 5.50 6.20 -6.34
C ALA A 13 5.83 7.59 -5.77
N CYS A 14 5.08 8.62 -6.18
CA CYS A 14 5.27 10.00 -5.71
C CYS A 14 4.64 10.30 -4.35
N HIS A 15 4.09 9.28 -3.67
CA HIS A 15 3.51 9.37 -2.33
C HIS A 15 4.27 8.48 -1.31
N ALA A 16 5.59 8.35 -1.46
CA ALA A 16 6.43 7.48 -0.62
C ALA A 16 6.83 8.09 0.75
N THR A 17 6.11 9.10 1.24
CA THR A 17 6.40 9.73 2.53
C THR A 17 6.31 8.70 3.66
N PRO A 18 7.36 8.50 4.47
CA PRO A 18 7.34 7.51 5.53
C PRO A 18 6.27 7.82 6.58
N TRP A 19 5.56 6.78 7.02
CA TRP A 19 4.71 6.84 8.20
C TRP A 19 5.50 7.18 9.46
N ALA A 20 6.79 6.81 9.53
CA ALA A 20 7.67 7.18 10.64
C ALA A 20 8.34 8.54 10.37
N ASN A 21 7.73 9.61 10.88
CA ASN A 21 8.28 10.97 10.85
C ASN A 21 8.20 11.64 12.22
N GLU A 22 8.86 12.80 12.38
CA GLU A 22 8.96 13.51 13.67
C GLU A 22 7.61 13.89 14.29
N HIS A 23 6.58 14.14 13.48
CA HIS A 23 5.25 14.50 13.96
C HIS A 23 4.41 13.28 14.35
N THR A 24 4.81 12.08 13.92
CA THR A 24 4.01 10.86 14.10
C THR A 24 3.81 10.47 15.56
N PRO A 25 4.82 10.53 16.46
CA PRO A 25 4.62 10.21 17.87
C PRO A 25 3.54 11.07 18.55
N ALA A 26 3.52 12.38 18.25
CA ALA A 26 2.50 13.29 18.77
C ALA A 26 1.10 12.96 18.22
N GLN A 27 1.01 12.60 16.93
CA GLN A 27 -0.24 12.16 16.31
C GLN A 27 -0.75 10.83 16.88
N ILE A 28 0.13 9.85 17.07
CA ILE A 28 -0.20 8.56 17.71
C ILE A 28 -0.76 8.81 19.11
N LEU A 29 -0.12 9.67 19.91
CA LEU A 29 -0.62 9.99 21.26
C LEU A 29 -2.00 10.66 21.22
N LYS A 30 -2.25 11.52 20.23
CA LYS A 30 -3.56 12.17 20.02
C LYS A 30 -4.65 11.18 19.59
N TRP A 31 -4.28 10.15 18.83
CA TRP A 31 -5.19 9.12 18.31
C TRP A 31 -5.39 7.93 19.25
N LEU A 32 -4.51 7.75 20.22
CA LEU A 32 -4.60 6.65 21.17
C LEU A 32 -5.95 6.70 21.92
N GLY A 33 -6.75 5.64 21.77
CA GLY A 33 -8.08 5.54 22.37
C GLY A 33 -9.23 6.17 21.56
N ARG A 34 -8.98 6.70 20.36
CA ARG A 34 -10.02 7.18 19.44
C ARG A 34 -10.33 6.14 18.38
N GLU A 35 -11.58 5.71 18.28
CA GLU A 35 -12.00 4.66 17.34
C GLU A 35 -12.17 5.16 15.90
N GLU A 36 -12.32 6.47 15.71
CA GLU A 36 -12.39 7.11 14.38
C GLU A 36 -11.01 7.49 13.83
N ALA A 37 -9.92 7.07 14.48
CA ALA A 37 -8.57 7.41 14.04
C ALA A 37 -8.18 6.67 12.75
N PRO A 38 -7.41 7.31 11.84
CA PRO A 38 -6.93 6.65 10.62
C PRO A 38 -5.91 5.54 10.90
N LEU A 39 -5.29 5.55 12.08
CA LEU A 39 -4.45 4.48 12.59
C LEU A 39 -5.01 3.99 13.93
N LEU A 40 -5.66 2.83 13.90
CA LEU A 40 -6.20 2.18 15.09
C LEU A 40 -5.12 1.33 15.74
N PHE A 41 -4.80 1.66 17.00
CA PHE A 41 -3.89 0.88 17.82
C PHE A 41 -4.70 0.12 18.87
N ARG A 42 -4.90 -1.19 18.66
CA ARG A 42 -5.58 -2.02 19.65
C ARG A 42 -4.56 -2.45 20.71
N MET A 43 -4.64 -1.80 21.88
CA MET A 43 -3.71 -2.06 22.99
C MET A 43 -3.88 -3.51 23.46
N ARG A 44 -2.87 -4.33 23.18
CA ARG A 44 -2.82 -5.76 23.55
C ARG A 44 -1.46 -6.06 24.17
N TRP A 45 -1.43 -7.06 25.04
CA TRP A 45 -0.17 -7.62 25.54
C TRP A 45 0.51 -8.45 24.44
N ASP A 46 1.11 -7.77 23.46
CA ASP A 46 1.83 -8.36 22.34
C ASP A 46 3.29 -7.88 22.33
N PRO A 47 4.25 -8.71 22.77
CA PRO A 47 5.68 -8.36 22.76
C PRO A 47 6.22 -8.01 21.37
N GLN A 48 5.66 -8.58 20.30
CA GLN A 48 6.07 -8.27 18.93
C GLN A 48 5.62 -6.86 18.56
N LEU A 49 4.41 -6.47 18.94
CA LEU A 49 3.89 -5.12 18.74
C LEU A 49 4.74 -4.08 19.47
N PHE A 50 5.11 -4.33 20.73
CA PHE A 50 5.97 -3.41 21.49
C PHE A 50 7.37 -3.30 20.89
N SER A 51 7.99 -4.43 20.54
CA SER A 51 9.33 -4.45 19.92
C SER A 51 9.32 -3.72 18.57
N TRP A 52 8.30 -3.95 17.75
CA TRP A 52 8.10 -3.24 16.49
C TRP A 52 7.83 -1.74 16.72
N GLY A 53 6.95 -1.40 17.66
CA GLY A 53 6.60 -0.03 18.01
C GLY A 53 7.79 0.79 18.49
N LEU A 54 8.65 0.23 19.34
CA LEU A 54 9.90 0.88 19.75
C LEU A 54 10.84 1.12 18.57
N ARG A 55 10.97 0.15 17.65
CA ARG A 55 11.77 0.33 16.42
C ARG A 55 11.17 1.39 15.50
N PHE A 56 9.84 1.45 15.40
CA PHE A 56 9.10 2.46 14.65
C PHE A 56 9.36 3.86 15.21
N LEU A 57 9.15 4.05 16.52
CA LEU A 57 9.41 5.32 17.21
C LEU A 57 10.87 5.76 17.08
N ARG A 58 11.82 4.82 17.13
CA ARG A 58 13.24 5.11 16.89
C ARG A 58 13.51 5.67 15.49
N ASN A 59 12.63 5.42 14.52
CA ASN A 59 12.73 5.97 13.16
C ASN A 59 11.96 7.28 12.96
N CYS A 60 11.17 7.72 13.94
CA CYS A 60 10.45 8.99 13.92
C CYS A 60 11.38 10.18 14.22
N THR A 61 12.47 10.32 13.46
CA THR A 61 13.38 11.47 13.51
C THR A 61 13.65 11.96 12.09
N ASP A 62 13.82 13.27 11.90
CA ASP A 62 14.03 13.86 10.57
C ASP A 62 15.14 13.22 9.76
N LYS A 63 16.30 13.02 10.40
CA LYS A 63 17.47 12.41 9.76
C LYS A 63 17.13 11.02 9.21
N ARG A 64 16.37 10.22 9.96
CA ARG A 64 16.00 8.86 9.56
C ARG A 64 14.85 8.86 8.57
N ALA A 65 13.86 9.72 8.76
CA ALA A 65 12.77 9.93 7.82
C ALA A 65 13.30 10.29 6.42
N ARG A 66 14.27 11.20 6.33
CA ARG A 66 14.91 11.57 5.05
C ARG A 66 15.62 10.40 4.37
N VAL A 67 16.41 9.63 5.13
CA VAL A 67 17.11 8.43 4.59
C VAL A 67 16.12 7.35 4.16
N ASN A 68 15.06 7.14 4.93
CA ASN A 68 14.03 6.14 4.63
C ASN A 68 13.21 6.56 3.41
N LEU A 69 12.89 7.85 3.28
CA LEU A 69 12.22 8.40 2.12
C LEU A 69 13.05 8.18 0.84
N GLU A 70 14.33 8.55 0.84
CA GLU A 70 15.21 8.37 -0.31
C GLU A 70 15.27 6.89 -0.76
N LYS A 71 15.41 5.97 0.21
CA LYS A 71 15.44 4.53 -0.08
C LYS A 71 14.11 4.02 -0.61
N ALA A 72 13.00 4.43 0.00
CA ALA A 72 11.66 4.03 -0.43
C ALA A 72 11.37 4.53 -1.84
N LEU A 73 11.72 5.78 -2.14
CA LEU A 73 11.56 6.37 -3.48
C LEU A 73 12.33 5.61 -4.54
N ARG A 74 13.59 5.22 -4.29
CA ARG A 74 14.38 4.43 -5.23
C ARG A 74 13.70 3.10 -5.57
N VAL A 75 13.18 2.40 -4.57
CA VAL A 75 12.47 1.14 -4.77
C VAL A 75 11.13 1.37 -5.48
N ALA A 76 10.38 2.41 -5.11
CA ALA A 76 9.08 2.72 -5.70
C ALA A 76 9.19 3.11 -7.19
N THR A 77 10.13 3.99 -7.54
CA THR A 77 10.37 4.41 -8.93
C THR A 77 10.85 3.24 -9.79
N TYR A 78 11.75 2.40 -9.26
CA TYR A 78 12.18 1.18 -9.96
C TYR A 78 11.02 0.20 -10.15
N SER A 79 10.22 -0.04 -9.10
CA SER A 79 9.04 -0.91 -9.16
C SER A 79 8.04 -0.43 -10.21
N ARG A 80 7.78 0.88 -10.28
CA ARG A 80 6.90 1.47 -11.30
C ARG A 80 7.42 1.23 -12.72
N ALA A 81 8.72 1.39 -12.96
CA ALA A 81 9.32 1.09 -14.26
C ALA A 81 9.17 -0.39 -14.62
N CYS A 82 9.50 -1.30 -13.70
CA CYS A 82 9.31 -2.74 -13.93
C CYS A 82 7.83 -3.10 -14.19
N LEU A 83 6.89 -2.44 -13.51
CA LEU A 83 5.46 -2.68 -13.72
C LEU A 83 5.03 -2.26 -15.14
N LYS A 84 5.48 -1.10 -15.62
CA LYS A 84 5.22 -0.63 -16.99
C LYS A 84 5.78 -1.59 -18.03
N ASP A 85 7.00 -2.06 -17.83
CA ASP A 85 7.66 -3.03 -18.72
C ASP A 85 6.93 -4.38 -18.73
N LEU A 86 6.54 -4.88 -17.56
CA LEU A 86 5.77 -6.13 -17.43
C LEU A 86 4.39 -6.02 -18.08
N ARG A 87 3.70 -4.91 -17.85
CA ARG A 87 2.38 -4.63 -18.42
C ARG A 87 2.43 -4.65 -19.95
N SER A 88 3.37 -3.93 -20.55
CA SER A 88 3.50 -3.87 -22.00
C SER A 88 3.97 -5.19 -22.61
N SER A 89 5.00 -5.83 -22.03
CA SER A 89 5.59 -7.06 -22.59
C SER A 89 4.68 -8.29 -22.50
N LEU A 90 3.77 -8.34 -21.51
CA LEU A 90 2.87 -9.47 -21.30
C LEU A 90 1.40 -9.18 -21.69
N GLY A 91 1.10 -7.95 -22.11
CA GLY A 91 -0.25 -7.49 -22.46
C GLY A 91 -1.23 -7.66 -21.30
N LEU A 92 -0.90 -7.11 -20.13
CA LEU A 92 -1.70 -7.29 -18.90
C LEU A 92 -2.77 -6.20 -18.77
N GLU A 93 -4.04 -6.59 -18.89
CA GLU A 93 -5.20 -5.71 -18.74
C GLU A 93 -5.90 -5.91 -17.39
N TYR A 94 -5.47 -5.18 -16.36
CA TYR A 94 -5.93 -5.33 -14.98
C TYR A 94 -6.76 -4.14 -14.46
N ASP A 95 -7.56 -3.53 -15.34
CA ASP A 95 -8.35 -2.33 -15.03
C ASP A 95 -7.47 -1.14 -14.61
N HIS A 96 -6.28 -1.06 -15.21
CA HIS A 96 -5.30 -0.03 -14.90
C HIS A 96 -5.67 1.29 -15.58
N LEU A 97 -5.34 2.41 -14.92
CA LEU A 97 -5.51 3.76 -15.47
C LEU A 97 -4.21 4.55 -15.28
N GLU A 98 -3.66 5.01 -16.40
CA GLU A 98 -2.49 5.90 -16.47
C GLU A 98 -2.93 7.37 -16.50
N GLN A 99 -3.82 7.76 -15.57
CA GLN A 99 -4.42 9.10 -15.51
C GLN A 99 -3.87 9.97 -14.38
N GLY A 100 -2.81 9.53 -13.71
CA GLY A 100 -2.25 10.22 -12.55
C GLY A 100 -3.04 10.00 -11.26
N ILE A 101 -2.55 10.64 -10.20
CA ILE A 101 -3.23 10.72 -8.90
C ILE A 101 -3.39 12.19 -8.51
N LEU A 102 -4.62 12.58 -8.16
CA LEU A 102 -4.96 13.90 -7.66
C LEU A 102 -5.13 13.85 -6.14
N HIS A 103 -4.31 14.63 -5.43
CA HIS A 103 -4.45 14.84 -4.00
C HIS A 103 -5.21 16.15 -3.75
N VAL A 104 -6.42 16.08 -3.20
CA VAL A 104 -7.26 17.26 -2.91
C VAL A 104 -7.04 17.79 -1.50
N CYS A 105 -7.05 19.12 -1.35
CA CYS A 105 -6.92 19.83 -0.07
C CYS A 105 -8.16 20.69 0.19
N ARG A 106 -8.61 20.75 1.44
CA ARG A 106 -9.83 21.45 1.87
C ARG A 106 -9.56 22.72 2.69
N ASN A 107 -8.37 22.83 3.27
CA ASN A 107 -7.94 23.97 4.08
C ASN A 107 -6.45 24.31 3.83
N GLU A 108 -6.04 25.50 4.29
CA GLU A 108 -4.71 26.06 4.04
C GLU A 108 -3.58 25.23 4.68
N ASP A 109 -3.83 24.63 5.85
CA ASP A 109 -2.84 23.81 6.55
C ASP A 109 -2.51 22.53 5.77
N GLU A 110 -3.54 21.89 5.19
CA GLU A 110 -3.38 20.76 4.26
C GLU A 110 -2.60 21.19 3.01
N LEU A 111 -2.97 22.32 2.41
CA LEU A 111 -2.32 22.81 1.20
C LEU A 111 -0.83 23.11 1.42
N ALA A 112 -0.48 23.75 2.54
CA ALA A 112 0.92 24.02 2.93
C ALA A 112 1.71 22.71 3.15
N THR A 113 1.07 21.71 3.77
CA THR A 113 1.68 20.38 3.97
C THR A 113 1.94 19.68 2.64
N VAL A 114 0.95 19.69 1.74
CA VAL A 114 1.03 19.12 0.40
C VAL A 114 2.05 19.85 -0.47
N GLU A 115 2.19 21.16 -0.33
CA GLU A 115 3.19 21.96 -1.01
C GLU A 115 4.61 21.58 -0.59
N LYS A 116 4.87 21.50 0.73
CA LYS A 116 6.18 21.06 1.26
C LYS A 116 6.53 19.66 0.74
N ALA A 117 5.59 18.73 0.78
CA ALA A 117 5.78 17.38 0.28
C ALA A 117 6.01 17.37 -1.24
N THR A 118 5.34 18.25 -2.00
CA THR A 118 5.50 18.37 -3.45
C THR A 118 6.90 18.84 -3.80
N ARG A 119 7.40 19.90 -3.15
CA ARG A 119 8.78 20.38 -3.33
C ARG A 119 9.81 19.29 -3.03
N GLN A 120 9.61 18.54 -1.95
CA GLN A 120 10.49 17.43 -1.60
C GLN A 120 10.51 16.34 -2.68
N MET A 121 9.37 15.97 -3.26
CA MET A 121 9.34 14.98 -4.36
C MET A 121 10.01 15.51 -5.63
N GLN A 122 9.86 16.81 -5.92
CA GLN A 122 10.52 17.46 -7.06
C GLN A 122 12.05 17.46 -6.94
N GLU A 123 12.61 17.58 -5.73
CA GLU A 123 14.05 17.44 -5.47
C GLU A 123 14.58 16.04 -5.86
N PHE A 124 13.73 15.01 -5.82
CA PHE A 124 14.04 13.66 -6.27
C PHE A 124 13.72 13.41 -7.75
N GLY A 125 13.38 14.47 -8.51
CA GLY A 125 13.10 14.39 -9.95
C GLY A 125 11.73 13.81 -10.30
N LEU A 126 10.80 13.75 -9.33
CA LEU A 126 9.45 13.26 -9.59
C LEU A 126 8.53 14.37 -10.12
N ASN A 127 7.72 14.03 -11.12
CA ASN A 127 6.73 14.93 -11.69
C ASN A 127 5.50 15.02 -10.79
N ARG A 128 5.60 15.89 -9.77
CA ARG A 128 4.48 16.26 -8.90
C ARG A 128 4.36 17.78 -8.89
N ARG A 129 3.15 18.31 -9.08
CA ARG A 129 2.91 19.76 -9.15
C ARG A 129 1.72 20.17 -8.30
N MET A 130 1.74 21.40 -7.82
CA MET A 130 0.55 22.00 -7.20
C MET A 130 -0.49 22.32 -8.26
N VAL A 131 -1.76 22.23 -7.89
CA VAL A 131 -2.93 22.55 -8.72
C VAL A 131 -3.89 23.42 -7.94
N SER A 132 -4.47 24.41 -8.63
CA SER A 132 -5.55 25.24 -8.11
C SER A 132 -6.86 24.46 -7.96
N ALA A 133 -7.82 25.00 -7.22
CA ALA A 133 -9.16 24.41 -7.12
C ALA A 133 -9.82 24.20 -8.50
N THR A 134 -9.68 25.17 -9.40
CA THR A 134 -10.20 25.06 -10.77
C THR A 134 -9.56 23.90 -11.53
N GLU A 135 -8.23 23.79 -11.47
CA GLU A 135 -7.51 22.67 -12.10
C GLU A 135 -7.92 21.31 -11.51
N CYS A 136 -8.17 21.22 -10.19
CA CYS A 136 -8.70 19.99 -9.58
C CYS A 136 -10.03 19.56 -10.23
N LEU A 137 -10.94 20.51 -10.49
CA LEU A 137 -12.23 20.25 -11.13
C LEU A 137 -12.14 19.99 -12.63
N GLU A 138 -11.05 20.41 -13.28
CA GLU A 138 -10.74 20.07 -14.67
C GLU A 138 -10.15 18.66 -14.79
N ILE A 139 -9.24 18.31 -13.87
CA ILE A 139 -8.62 16.97 -13.79
C ILE A 139 -9.68 15.91 -13.45
N GLU A 140 -10.51 16.18 -12.44
CA GLU A 140 -11.60 15.29 -12.04
C GLU A 140 -12.94 16.02 -12.00
N PRO A 141 -13.72 16.00 -13.09
CA PRO A 141 -15.03 16.63 -13.16
C PRO A 141 -16.06 16.13 -12.16
N ALA A 142 -15.95 14.88 -11.67
CA ALA A 142 -16.86 14.34 -10.64
C ALA A 142 -16.85 15.15 -9.35
N LEU A 143 -15.77 15.89 -9.08
CA LEU A 143 -15.66 16.75 -7.91
C LEU A 143 -16.57 17.99 -7.97
N ARG A 144 -17.12 18.35 -9.14
CA ARG A 144 -18.05 19.48 -9.28
C ARG A 144 -19.37 19.27 -8.55
N ASP A 145 -19.79 18.01 -8.42
CA ASP A 145 -21.01 17.63 -7.72
C ASP A 145 -20.78 17.46 -6.20
N SER A 146 -19.55 17.68 -5.72
CA SER A 146 -19.21 17.60 -4.31
C SER A 146 -19.59 18.87 -3.56
N ASN A 147 -20.33 18.72 -2.46
CA ASN A 147 -20.65 19.82 -1.55
C ASN A 147 -19.45 20.25 -0.68
N ALA A 148 -18.36 19.50 -0.73
CA ALA A 148 -17.25 19.68 0.19
C ALA A 148 -16.16 20.57 -0.45
N LYS A 149 -15.79 21.65 0.25
CA LYS A 149 -14.85 22.67 -0.24
C LYS A 149 -13.51 22.06 -0.65
N ILE A 150 -13.02 22.46 -1.84
CA ILE A 150 -11.69 22.15 -2.37
C ILE A 150 -11.00 23.49 -2.63
N ILE A 151 -9.83 23.69 -2.05
CA ILE A 151 -9.07 24.95 -2.24
C ILE A 151 -7.85 24.79 -3.16
N GLY A 152 -7.48 23.54 -3.47
CA GLY A 152 -6.35 23.20 -4.31
C GLY A 152 -5.88 21.77 -4.05
N GLY A 153 -4.66 21.47 -4.45
CA GLY A 153 -4.10 20.13 -4.28
C GLY A 153 -2.73 19.95 -4.92
N SER A 154 -2.32 18.69 -5.06
CA SER A 154 -1.20 18.30 -5.92
C SER A 154 -1.61 17.22 -6.91
N PHE A 155 -1.06 17.27 -8.11
CA PHE A 155 -1.28 16.27 -9.15
C PHE A 155 0.03 15.62 -9.56
N THR A 156 0.00 14.30 -9.69
CA THR A 156 1.13 13.49 -10.18
C THR A 156 0.68 12.70 -11.41
N PRO A 157 1.02 13.15 -12.64
CA PRO A 157 0.61 12.45 -13.87
C PRO A 157 1.28 11.08 -14.06
N ASP A 158 2.45 10.84 -13.46
CA ASP A 158 3.20 9.58 -13.64
C ASP A 158 2.73 8.45 -12.73
N ASP A 159 1.89 8.74 -11.73
CA ASP A 159 1.28 7.73 -10.86
C ASP A 159 0.07 7.09 -11.55
N GLU A 160 -0.31 5.89 -11.12
CA GLU A 160 -1.35 5.10 -11.79
C GLU A 160 -2.30 4.45 -10.78
N SER A 161 -3.32 3.78 -11.28
CA SER A 161 -4.13 2.86 -10.48
C SER A 161 -4.39 1.55 -11.23
N GLY A 162 -4.83 0.50 -10.53
CA GLY A 162 -5.22 -0.77 -11.13
C GLY A 162 -5.61 -1.85 -10.10
N ASP A 163 -6.30 -2.89 -10.57
CA ASP A 163 -6.78 -3.98 -9.73
C ASP A 163 -5.65 -4.99 -9.45
N ALA A 164 -5.15 -4.98 -8.21
CA ALA A 164 -4.05 -5.84 -7.77
C ALA A 164 -4.36 -7.34 -7.87
N ARG A 165 -5.63 -7.74 -7.65
CA ARG A 165 -6.05 -9.14 -7.77
C ARG A 165 -6.01 -9.55 -9.23
N LYS A 166 -6.64 -8.78 -10.11
CA LYS A 166 -6.65 -9.08 -11.55
C LYS A 166 -5.23 -9.13 -12.12
N PHE A 167 -4.36 -8.21 -11.70
CA PHE A 167 -2.95 -8.21 -12.07
C PHE A 167 -2.24 -9.51 -11.66
N THR A 168 -2.38 -9.91 -10.40
CA THR A 168 -1.70 -11.09 -9.85
C THR A 168 -2.23 -12.41 -10.42
N GLU A 169 -3.54 -12.52 -10.67
CA GLU A 169 -4.14 -13.67 -11.35
C GLU A 169 -3.62 -13.80 -12.79
N LEU A 170 -3.61 -12.71 -13.56
CA LEU A 170 -3.07 -12.69 -14.92
C LEU A 170 -1.58 -13.03 -14.95
N LEU A 171 -0.80 -12.50 -14.01
CA LEU A 171 0.62 -12.79 -13.91
C LEU A 171 0.86 -14.28 -13.57
N ALA A 172 0.06 -14.85 -12.67
CA ALA A 172 0.12 -16.28 -12.35
C ALA A 172 -0.14 -17.15 -13.59
N ASP A 173 -1.11 -16.78 -14.43
CA ASP A 173 -1.37 -17.48 -15.68
C ASP A 173 -0.20 -17.39 -16.66
N ARG A 174 0.45 -16.22 -16.76
CA ARG A 174 1.66 -16.04 -17.57
C ARG A 174 2.86 -16.85 -17.04
N CYS A 175 2.93 -17.08 -15.73
CA CYS A 175 3.93 -17.96 -15.11
C CYS A 175 3.63 -19.43 -15.39
N ARG A 176 2.36 -19.86 -15.26
CA ARG A 176 1.92 -21.23 -15.59
C ARG A 176 2.23 -21.60 -17.03
N ALA A 177 1.94 -20.68 -17.96
CA ALA A 177 2.26 -20.85 -19.37
C ALA A 177 3.76 -21.04 -19.65
N ARG A 178 4.63 -20.62 -18.72
CA ARG A 178 6.10 -20.81 -18.77
C ARG A 178 6.59 -22.00 -17.94
N GLY A 179 5.69 -22.83 -17.43
CA GLY A 179 6.02 -24.05 -16.69
C GLY A 179 6.08 -23.89 -15.17
N ALA A 180 5.73 -22.73 -14.61
CA ALA A 180 5.63 -22.58 -13.16
C ALA A 180 4.46 -23.43 -12.61
N ILE A 181 4.73 -24.21 -11.56
CA ILE A 181 3.73 -25.06 -10.91
C ILE A 181 3.21 -24.32 -9.68
N PHE A 182 1.90 -24.09 -9.63
CA PHE A 182 1.22 -23.48 -8.48
C PHE A 182 0.52 -24.57 -7.67
N ARG A 183 0.99 -24.82 -6.44
CA ARG A 183 0.34 -25.69 -5.48
C ARG A 183 -0.51 -24.85 -4.54
N LEU A 184 -1.79 -24.68 -4.89
CA LEU A 184 -2.78 -24.02 -4.05
C LEU A 184 -3.26 -24.99 -2.97
N ASP A 185 -3.95 -24.49 -1.95
CA ASP A 185 -4.47 -25.28 -0.83
C ASP A 185 -3.39 -26.17 -0.18
N THR A 186 -2.16 -25.66 -0.16
CA THR A 186 -0.97 -26.33 0.38
C THR A 186 -0.37 -25.43 1.46
N THR A 187 -0.60 -25.79 2.72
CA THR A 187 -0.19 -24.99 3.87
C THR A 187 1.23 -25.32 4.28
N ILE A 188 2.11 -24.32 4.31
CA ILE A 188 3.47 -24.48 4.85
C ILE A 188 3.40 -24.62 6.37
N THR A 189 3.94 -25.72 6.88
CA THR A 189 3.96 -26.03 8.32
C THR A 189 5.34 -25.85 8.95
N GLY A 190 6.39 -25.77 8.14
CA GLY A 190 7.75 -25.57 8.64
C GLY A 190 8.83 -25.58 7.56
N LEU A 191 10.07 -25.34 7.99
CA LEU A 191 11.26 -25.44 7.14
C LEU A 191 12.20 -26.49 7.73
N LYS A 192 12.61 -27.47 6.91
CA LYS A 192 13.58 -28.49 7.31
C LYS A 192 14.98 -27.99 7.02
N GLN A 193 15.83 -28.02 8.03
CA GLN A 193 17.24 -27.68 7.91
C GLN A 193 18.09 -28.93 7.88
N ASP A 194 19.11 -28.93 7.01
CA ASP A 194 20.19 -29.89 7.01
C ASP A 194 21.52 -29.16 6.79
N GLN A 195 22.48 -29.36 7.70
CA GLN A 195 23.83 -28.76 7.64
C GLN A 195 23.85 -27.25 7.30
N GLY A 196 22.96 -26.47 7.92
CA GLY A 196 22.88 -25.02 7.71
C GLY A 196 22.22 -24.58 6.40
N ARG A 197 21.61 -25.51 5.65
CA ARG A 197 20.84 -25.25 4.43
C ARG A 197 19.39 -25.66 4.63
N ILE A 198 18.47 -25.03 3.91
CA ILE A 198 17.09 -25.51 3.83
C ILE A 198 17.07 -26.73 2.92
N ALA A 199 16.65 -27.87 3.44
CA ALA A 199 16.55 -29.13 2.71
C ALA A 199 15.17 -29.31 2.06
N ALA A 200 14.11 -28.86 2.74
CA ALA A 200 12.75 -28.91 2.26
C ALA A 200 11.84 -27.89 2.97
N VAL A 201 10.71 -27.59 2.33
CA VAL A 201 9.54 -26.94 2.96
C VAL A 201 8.57 -28.04 3.37
N SER A 202 8.25 -28.12 4.66
CA SER A 202 7.22 -29.02 5.16
C SER A 202 5.85 -28.42 4.83
N THR A 203 4.95 -29.23 4.27
CA THR A 203 3.55 -28.84 4.03
C THR A 203 2.59 -29.89 4.59
N ASP A 204 1.31 -29.55 4.65
CA ASP A 204 0.23 -30.49 4.97
C ASP A 204 0.02 -31.56 3.87
N GLN A 205 0.59 -31.35 2.68
CA GLN A 205 0.57 -32.29 1.55
C GLN A 205 1.92 -33.02 1.34
N GLY A 206 2.80 -32.97 2.35
CA GLY A 206 4.13 -33.58 2.32
C GLY A 206 5.26 -32.58 2.08
N ASP A 207 6.50 -33.08 2.06
CA ASP A 207 7.67 -32.23 1.90
C ASP A 207 7.89 -31.82 0.44
N ILE A 208 8.33 -30.59 0.24
CA ILE A 208 8.73 -30.07 -1.07
C ILE A 208 10.21 -29.67 -1.00
N SER A 209 11.05 -30.34 -1.78
CA SER A 209 12.47 -30.02 -1.92
C SER A 209 12.72 -29.15 -3.16
N GLY A 210 13.82 -28.40 -3.13
CA GLY A 210 14.32 -27.57 -4.22
C GLY A 210 15.73 -27.04 -3.93
N ASP A 211 16.40 -26.54 -4.96
CA ASP A 211 17.77 -26.01 -4.84
C ASP A 211 17.84 -24.68 -4.09
N ARG A 212 16.76 -23.89 -4.20
CA ARG A 212 16.62 -22.55 -3.66
C ARG A 212 15.19 -22.33 -3.17
N TYR A 213 15.07 -21.51 -2.13
CA TYR A 213 13.81 -21.16 -1.49
C TYR A 213 13.73 -19.64 -1.38
N LEU A 214 12.58 -19.07 -1.75
CA LEU A 214 12.29 -17.65 -1.64
C LEU A 214 11.14 -17.44 -0.66
N MET A 215 11.34 -16.58 0.34
CA MET A 215 10.32 -16.25 1.32
C MET A 215 9.42 -15.11 0.81
N CYS A 216 8.16 -15.42 0.53
CA CYS A 216 7.17 -14.46 0.02
C CYS A 216 5.87 -14.45 0.84
N LEU A 217 5.93 -14.73 2.14
CA LEU A 217 4.75 -14.91 3.00
C LEU A 217 4.27 -13.62 3.69
N GLY A 218 4.66 -12.44 3.16
CA GLY A 218 4.25 -11.15 3.72
C GLY A 218 4.48 -11.05 5.23
N SER A 219 3.45 -10.66 5.96
CA SER A 219 3.48 -10.54 7.44
C SER A 219 3.67 -11.86 8.17
N TYR A 220 3.47 -13.01 7.54
CA TYR A 220 3.70 -14.33 8.15
C TYR A 220 5.16 -14.80 8.06
N SER A 221 5.98 -14.13 7.23
CA SER A 221 7.41 -14.45 7.08
C SER A 221 8.19 -14.51 8.42
N PRO A 222 8.01 -13.58 9.38
CA PRO A 222 8.70 -13.63 10.67
C PRO A 222 8.39 -14.90 11.47
N LEU A 223 7.16 -15.43 11.37
CA LEU A 223 6.74 -16.63 12.12
C LEU A 223 7.49 -17.87 11.64
N LEU A 224 7.62 -18.02 10.32
CA LEU A 224 8.30 -19.17 9.71
C LEU A 224 9.83 -19.10 9.84
N LEU A 225 10.39 -17.88 9.89
CA LEU A 225 11.84 -17.65 9.97
C LEU A 225 12.39 -17.65 11.39
N LYS A 226 11.55 -17.38 12.40
CA LYS A 226 11.97 -17.33 13.81
C LYS A 226 12.69 -18.60 14.30
N PRO A 227 12.25 -19.84 13.99
CA PRO A 227 12.98 -21.05 14.37
C PRO A 227 14.39 -21.15 13.78
N LEU A 228 14.65 -20.43 12.68
CA LEU A 228 15.97 -20.36 12.04
C LEU A 228 16.87 -19.27 12.65
N GLY A 229 16.42 -18.57 13.70
CA GLY A 229 17.11 -17.44 14.31
C GLY A 229 17.04 -16.13 13.50
N ILE A 230 16.30 -16.11 12.39
CA ILE A 230 16.15 -14.94 11.53
C ILE A 230 14.96 -14.10 12.01
N HIS A 231 15.25 -12.88 12.47
CA HIS A 231 14.27 -11.96 13.04
C HIS A 231 13.98 -10.80 12.09
N LEU A 232 12.78 -10.77 11.52
CA LEU A 232 12.33 -9.70 10.62
C LEU A 232 11.51 -8.63 11.37
N PRO A 233 11.77 -7.32 11.17
CA PRO A 233 11.02 -6.23 11.80
C PRO A 233 9.70 -5.94 11.08
N VAL A 234 8.86 -6.96 10.88
CA VAL A 234 7.57 -6.86 10.20
C VAL A 234 6.45 -7.15 11.21
N TYR A 235 5.40 -6.33 11.16
CA TYR A 235 4.19 -6.50 11.95
C TYR A 235 2.96 -6.39 11.03
N PRO A 236 1.94 -7.27 11.17
CA PRO A 236 0.75 -7.21 10.34
C PRO A 236 -0.05 -5.92 10.59
N CYS A 237 -0.57 -5.36 9.51
CA CYS A 237 -1.46 -4.21 9.53
C CYS A 237 -2.67 -4.55 8.68
N LYS A 238 -3.87 -4.35 9.24
CA LYS A 238 -5.14 -4.58 8.57
C LYS A 238 -5.59 -3.26 7.93
N GLY A 239 -5.91 -3.30 6.64
CA GLY A 239 -6.48 -2.15 5.92
C GLY A 239 -7.91 -2.45 5.50
N TYR A 240 -8.75 -1.41 5.49
CA TYR A 240 -10.16 -1.53 5.12
C TYR A 240 -10.42 -0.90 3.76
N SER A 241 -11.23 -1.59 2.96
CA SER A 241 -11.68 -1.05 1.68
C SER A 241 -13.09 -1.53 1.32
N ILE A 242 -13.78 -0.70 0.55
CA ILE A 242 -15.08 -1.00 -0.05
C ILE A 242 -14.99 -0.83 -1.57
N SER A 243 -15.76 -1.61 -2.31
CA SER A 243 -15.90 -1.45 -3.76
C SER A 243 -17.35 -1.16 -4.07
N ILE A 244 -17.59 0.00 -4.68
CA ILE A 244 -18.93 0.47 -5.02
C ILE A 244 -19.11 0.27 -6.53
N ASP A 245 -20.21 -0.37 -6.95
CA ASP A 245 -20.55 -0.47 -8.37
C ASP A 245 -20.97 0.90 -8.90
N THR A 246 -20.42 1.27 -10.05
CA THR A 246 -20.65 2.55 -10.74
C THR A 246 -21.32 2.35 -12.10
N THR A 247 -21.79 1.13 -12.40
CA THR A 247 -22.50 0.81 -13.65
C THR A 247 -23.71 1.74 -13.83
N GLY A 248 -23.77 2.43 -14.98
CA GLY A 248 -24.84 3.38 -15.28
C GLY A 248 -24.73 4.73 -14.55
N HIS A 249 -23.69 4.94 -13.73
CA HIS A 249 -23.47 6.19 -13.01
C HIS A 249 -22.27 6.97 -13.59
N ASN A 250 -22.55 8.11 -14.23
CA ASN A 250 -21.54 8.92 -14.91
C ASN A 250 -20.77 9.87 -14.00
N GLY A 251 -21.21 10.07 -12.75
CA GLY A 251 -20.61 11.00 -11.78
C GLY A 251 -19.53 10.41 -10.87
N ALA A 252 -19.17 9.13 -11.04
CA ALA A 252 -18.10 8.55 -10.23
C ALA A 252 -16.71 8.99 -10.72
N PRO A 253 -15.75 9.29 -9.81
CA PRO A 253 -14.39 9.65 -10.17
C PRO A 253 -13.73 8.64 -11.12
N ARG A 254 -12.87 9.15 -11.98
CA ARG A 254 -12.06 8.40 -12.95
C ARG A 254 -10.58 8.47 -12.59
N VAL A 255 -10.09 9.66 -12.24
CA VAL A 255 -8.74 9.86 -11.74
C VAL A 255 -8.66 9.34 -10.31
N ALA A 256 -7.56 8.67 -9.96
CA ALA A 256 -7.35 8.22 -8.59
C ALA A 256 -7.19 9.44 -7.67
N LEU A 257 -7.84 9.40 -6.50
CA LEU A 257 -7.89 10.53 -5.57
C LEU A 257 -7.25 10.17 -4.22
N ILE A 258 -6.63 11.16 -3.60
CA ILE A 258 -6.22 11.13 -2.19
C ILE A 258 -6.92 12.29 -1.48
N ASP A 259 -7.66 12.00 -0.42
CA ASP A 259 -8.29 13.00 0.44
C ASP A 259 -7.81 12.80 1.89
N ASP A 260 -6.85 13.62 2.29
CA ASP A 260 -6.26 13.57 3.61
C ASP A 260 -7.22 14.06 4.72
N SER A 261 -8.28 14.80 4.38
CA SER A 261 -9.24 15.30 5.38
C SER A 261 -10.09 14.17 5.98
N VAL A 262 -10.38 13.14 5.17
CA VAL A 262 -11.10 11.93 5.57
C VAL A 262 -10.19 10.69 5.60
N LYS A 263 -8.91 10.86 5.28
CA LYS A 263 -7.88 9.80 5.28
C LYS A 263 -8.26 8.63 4.37
N MET A 264 -8.80 8.95 3.20
CA MET A 264 -9.24 7.98 2.21
C MET A 264 -8.51 8.14 0.88
N VAL A 265 -8.39 7.02 0.18
CA VAL A 265 -7.92 6.95 -1.20
C VAL A 265 -8.99 6.31 -2.07
N TYR A 266 -9.05 6.77 -3.31
CA TYR A 266 -10.07 6.36 -4.28
C TYR A 266 -9.39 5.92 -5.57
N SER A 267 -9.83 4.81 -6.14
CA SER A 267 -9.35 4.29 -7.42
C SER A 267 -10.50 3.75 -8.26
N ARG A 268 -10.56 4.15 -9.52
CA ARG A 268 -11.51 3.61 -10.48
C ARG A 268 -10.96 2.31 -11.07
N LEU A 269 -11.65 1.19 -10.82
CA LEU A 269 -11.28 -0.16 -11.27
C LEU A 269 -12.39 -0.72 -12.16
N GLY A 270 -12.33 -0.41 -13.46
CA GLY A 270 -13.39 -0.74 -14.42
C GLY A 270 -14.69 -0.03 -14.05
N ASN A 271 -15.76 -0.81 -13.81
CA ASN A 271 -17.06 -0.28 -13.36
C ASN A 271 -17.18 -0.15 -11.84
N ARG A 272 -16.08 -0.22 -11.08
CA ARG A 272 -16.11 -0.10 -9.62
C ARG A 272 -15.28 1.08 -9.14
N LEU A 273 -15.76 1.78 -8.12
CA LEU A 273 -14.96 2.72 -7.33
C LEU A 273 -14.47 2.01 -6.07
N ARG A 274 -13.16 1.81 -5.96
CA ARG A 274 -12.51 1.31 -4.75
C ARG A 274 -12.23 2.49 -3.84
N VAL A 275 -12.74 2.43 -2.61
CA VAL A 275 -12.41 3.37 -1.54
C VAL A 275 -11.66 2.59 -0.48
N ALA A 276 -10.47 3.06 -0.09
CA ALA A 276 -9.70 2.46 0.98
C ALA A 276 -9.26 3.53 1.98
N GLY A 277 -9.13 3.13 3.23
CA GLY A 277 -8.73 4.02 4.32
C GLY A 277 -8.14 3.21 5.47
N THR A 278 -8.31 3.74 6.68
CA THR A 278 -8.02 3.17 8.00
C THR A 278 -7.10 1.96 8.05
N ALA A 279 -5.97 2.14 8.71
CA ALA A 279 -5.04 1.08 9.07
C ALA A 279 -5.25 0.68 10.54
N GLU A 280 -5.29 -0.62 10.82
CA GLU A 280 -5.44 -1.16 12.16
C GLU A 280 -4.31 -2.13 12.50
N LEU A 281 -3.68 -1.91 13.65
CA LEU A 281 -2.69 -2.79 14.25
C LEU A 281 -3.39 -3.66 15.32
N ASP A 282 -3.81 -4.86 14.92
CA ASP A 282 -4.49 -5.85 15.77
C ASP A 282 -3.91 -7.27 15.59
N GLY A 283 -2.59 -7.36 15.38
CA GLY A 283 -1.90 -8.62 15.15
C GLY A 283 -2.43 -9.37 13.92
N TYR A 284 -2.53 -10.69 14.03
CA TYR A 284 -2.98 -11.58 12.95
C TYR A 284 -4.49 -11.85 12.97
N ASN A 285 -5.28 -10.99 13.65
CA ASN A 285 -6.73 -11.13 13.68
C ASN A 285 -7.34 -10.80 12.31
N LEU A 286 -8.06 -11.76 11.74
CA LEU A 286 -8.74 -11.63 10.44
C LEU A 286 -10.19 -11.15 10.53
N ARG A 287 -10.75 -11.04 11.75
CA ARG A 287 -12.11 -10.52 11.93
C ARG A 287 -12.15 -9.03 11.61
N MET A 288 -13.23 -8.59 10.96
CA MET A 288 -13.52 -7.16 10.87
C MET A 288 -13.78 -6.63 12.27
N SER A 289 -13.21 -5.47 12.59
CA SER A 289 -13.54 -4.78 13.83
C SER A 289 -14.95 -4.22 13.70
N GLU A 290 -15.80 -4.56 14.67
CA GLU A 290 -17.16 -4.01 14.82
C GLU A 290 -17.10 -2.53 15.22
#